data_AF-A0A2G2LAH6-F1
#
_entry.id   AF-A0A2G2LAH6-F1
#
_cell.length_a   1.000
_cell.length_b   1.000
_cell.length_c   1.000
_cell.angle_alpha   90.00
_cell.angle_beta   90.00
_cell.angle_gamma   90.00
#
_symmetry.space_group_name_H-M   'P 1'
#
loop_
_entity.id
_entity.type
_entity.pdbx_description
1 polymer ?
#
loop_
_entity_poly.entity_id
_entity_poly.type
_entity_poly.pdbx_seq_one_letter_code
_entity_poly.pdbx_strand_id
1 'polypeptide(L)'
;MNEPNYKSCNSDELQNILSHIDHDAWPDRVLKIKALLADRAQDEESKIAEVVDKTNAVDIFSPRQIFLGSYLGGPVAALYYLKSNYKALNNTVAEKNVLFAGGIFIALLTVSLLYIPDNFPRLAIPLFYSGIALLISENLQINREKEAASKEYRFCSSWRVAKVAIVSLVGYFIVAFGLLYAIESSRLTQLANTPESESLFKDQEMKFYVVSRKDIRTIYNQLENSGTNQSFAIFAFFPNNEGKNNHVEIQFGIENNRIGLDWVLLGENKEKDKNKFIDLARTNGYKVKNLEMNDVKYLRVESGDLVGLMEQVMIQLYDVSPSKKMELIANKFKVKEFPFSLAELYSDFYMSESNR
;
A
#
# COMPACT_ATOMS: atom_id res chain seq x y z
N MET A 1 79.39 31.76 -16.42
CA MET A 1 78.44 31.25 -15.41
C MET A 1 77.20 30.79 -16.12
N ASN A 2 76.70 29.59 -15.83
CA ASN A 2 75.44 29.10 -16.40
C ASN A 2 74.28 29.96 -15.89
N GLU A 3 73.37 30.35 -16.78
CA GLU A 3 72.18 31.10 -16.40
C GLU A 3 71.28 30.23 -15.48
N PRO A 4 70.82 30.74 -14.32
CA PRO A 4 69.89 29.99 -13.48
C PRO A 4 68.58 29.69 -14.20
N ASN A 5 68.03 28.48 -14.02
CA ASN A 5 66.76 28.09 -14.63
C ASN A 5 65.56 28.64 -13.83
N TYR A 6 65.18 29.89 -14.09
CA TYR A 6 64.05 30.53 -13.42
C TYR A 6 62.68 29.88 -13.72
N LYS A 7 62.56 29.06 -14.76
CA LYS A 7 61.28 28.43 -15.13
C LYS A 7 60.83 27.37 -14.13
N SER A 8 61.75 26.74 -13.41
CA SER A 8 61.43 25.71 -12.42
C SER A 8 61.11 26.25 -11.03
N CYS A 9 61.45 27.50 -10.74
CA CYS A 9 61.15 28.12 -9.44
C CYS A 9 59.65 28.41 -9.32
N ASN A 10 59.03 28.34 -8.14
CA ASN A 10 57.64 28.78 -7.91
C ASN A 10 57.53 30.31 -7.72
N SER A 11 56.31 30.85 -7.56
CA SER A 11 56.11 32.31 -7.46
C SER A 11 56.78 32.93 -6.23
N ASP A 12 56.77 32.25 -5.08
CA ASP A 12 57.42 32.72 -3.85
C ASP A 12 58.95 32.72 -3.96
N GLU A 13 59.52 31.67 -4.57
CA GLU A 13 60.95 31.57 -4.85
C GLU A 13 61.41 32.68 -5.80
N LEU A 14 60.62 32.98 -6.85
CA LEU A 14 60.92 34.08 -7.76
C LEU A 14 60.85 35.45 -7.08
N GLN A 15 59.87 35.67 -6.20
CA GLN A 15 59.79 36.91 -5.40
C GLN A 15 60.97 37.04 -4.42
N ASN A 16 61.38 35.94 -3.78
CA ASN A 16 62.53 35.92 -2.88
C ASN A 16 63.85 36.18 -3.62
N ILE A 17 64.03 35.63 -4.82
CA ILE A 17 65.19 35.93 -5.66
C ILE A 17 65.18 37.40 -6.08
N LEU A 18 64.00 37.93 -6.43
CA LEU A 18 63.85 39.33 -6.85
C LEU A 18 64.15 40.33 -5.73
N SER A 19 63.89 39.99 -4.47
CA SER A 19 64.16 40.89 -3.33
C SER A 19 65.63 40.93 -2.89
N HIS A 20 66.44 39.95 -3.31
CA HIS A 20 67.85 39.82 -2.92
C HIS A 20 68.84 40.03 -4.08
N ILE A 21 68.36 40.19 -5.32
CA ILE A 21 69.22 40.42 -6.49
C ILE A 21 69.64 41.89 -6.55
N ASP A 22 70.92 42.14 -6.85
CA ASP A 22 71.40 43.49 -7.17
C ASP A 22 70.80 43.92 -8.52
N HIS A 23 69.90 44.90 -8.47
CA HIS A 23 69.13 45.36 -9.62
C HIS A 23 69.98 46.09 -10.67
N ASP A 24 71.02 46.80 -10.24
CA ASP A 24 71.87 47.61 -11.12
C ASP A 24 72.92 46.73 -11.81
N ALA A 25 73.39 45.70 -11.12
CA ALA A 25 74.34 44.75 -11.67
C ALA A 25 73.72 43.77 -12.69
N TRP A 26 72.41 43.47 -12.60
CA TRP A 26 71.76 42.43 -13.41
C TRP A 26 70.34 42.78 -13.93
N PRO A 27 70.17 43.86 -14.71
CA PRO A 27 68.86 44.34 -15.15
C PRO A 27 68.07 43.33 -15.99
N ASP A 28 68.74 42.55 -16.86
CA ASP A 28 68.08 41.56 -17.72
C ASP A 28 67.46 40.40 -16.93
N ARG A 29 68.09 39.98 -15.83
CA ARG A 29 67.58 38.92 -14.95
C ARG A 29 66.35 39.39 -14.20
N VAL A 30 66.38 40.62 -13.70
CA VAL A 30 65.24 41.28 -13.05
C VAL A 30 64.05 41.34 -14.02
N LEU A 31 64.29 41.73 -15.27
CA LEU A 31 63.23 41.80 -16.29
C LEU A 31 62.61 40.43 -16.57
N LYS A 32 63.44 39.38 -16.70
CA LYS A 32 62.99 38.01 -16.96
C LYS A 32 62.18 37.42 -15.79
N ILE A 33 62.61 37.66 -14.54
CA ILE A 33 61.88 37.22 -13.34
C ILE A 33 60.53 37.96 -13.23
N LYS A 34 60.51 39.27 -13.47
CA LYS A 34 59.25 40.06 -13.47
C LYS A 34 58.28 39.58 -14.56
N ALA A 35 58.77 39.26 -15.75
CA ALA A 35 57.94 38.71 -16.83
C ALA A 35 57.33 37.34 -16.46
N LEU A 36 58.10 36.45 -15.83
CA LEU A 36 57.61 35.16 -15.36
C LEU A 36 56.59 35.29 -14.22
N LEU A 37 56.78 36.24 -13.31
CA LEU A 37 55.80 36.53 -12.25
C LEU A 37 54.49 37.09 -12.83
N ALA A 38 54.56 37.96 -13.84
CA ALA A 38 53.39 38.51 -14.52
C ALA A 38 52.60 37.42 -15.28
N ASP A 39 53.30 36.55 -16.02
CA ASP A 39 52.69 35.43 -16.75
C ASP A 39 51.94 34.46 -15.81
N ARG A 40 52.54 34.18 -14.63
CA ARG A 40 51.91 33.32 -13.62
C ARG A 40 50.75 33.97 -12.89
N ALA A 41 50.83 35.27 -12.60
CA ALA A 41 49.71 36.00 -12.03
C ALA A 41 48.49 35.96 -12.96
N GLN A 42 48.72 36.06 -14.27
CA GLN A 42 47.66 35.95 -15.28
C GLN A 42 47.08 34.53 -15.38
N ASP A 43 47.91 33.49 -15.28
CA ASP A 43 47.44 32.09 -15.23
C ASP A 43 46.63 31.78 -13.96
N GLU A 44 47.07 32.28 -12.80
CA GLU A 44 46.34 32.16 -11.53
C GLU A 44 45.01 32.91 -11.56
N GLU A 45 44.98 34.13 -12.08
CA GLU A 45 43.75 34.92 -12.23
C GLU A 45 42.75 34.23 -13.17
N SER A 46 43.23 33.64 -14.27
CA SER A 46 42.40 32.84 -15.18
C SER A 46 41.83 31.59 -14.50
N LYS A 47 42.64 30.87 -13.70
CA LYS A 47 42.18 29.70 -12.95
C LYS A 47 41.18 30.06 -11.87
N ILE A 48 41.40 31.16 -11.15
CA ILE A 48 40.47 31.67 -10.14
C ILE A 48 39.16 32.09 -10.80
N ALA A 49 39.21 32.81 -11.92
CA ALA A 49 38.02 33.20 -12.67
C ALA A 49 37.22 31.98 -13.16
N GLU A 50 37.88 30.93 -13.65
CA GLU A 50 37.22 29.69 -14.06
C GLU A 50 36.58 28.94 -12.88
N VAL A 51 37.24 28.92 -11.71
CA VAL A 51 36.70 28.30 -10.49
C VAL A 51 35.49 29.09 -9.98
N VAL A 52 35.58 30.42 -9.94
CA VAL A 52 34.49 31.32 -9.49
C VAL A 52 33.26 31.20 -10.40
N ASP A 53 33.48 31.16 -11.72
CA ASP A 53 32.42 30.95 -12.72
C ASP A 53 31.71 29.59 -12.51
N LYS A 54 32.50 28.51 -12.29
CA LYS A 54 31.96 27.17 -11.98
C LYS A 54 31.19 27.10 -10.66
N THR A 55 31.54 27.90 -9.66
CA THR A 55 30.80 27.95 -8.38
C THR A 55 29.47 28.69 -8.46
N ASN A 56 29.31 29.61 -9.43
CA ASN A 56 28.08 30.40 -9.60
C ASN A 56 27.08 29.79 -10.59
N ALA A 57 27.45 28.72 -11.29
CA ALA A 57 26.57 28.05 -12.25
C ALA A 57 25.30 27.47 -11.58
N VAL A 58 24.15 27.72 -12.20
CA VAL A 58 22.85 27.23 -11.72
C VAL A 58 22.64 25.79 -12.20
N ASP A 59 22.26 24.91 -11.27
CA ASP A 59 21.98 23.51 -11.59
C ASP A 59 20.66 23.36 -12.38
N ILE A 60 20.71 22.66 -13.51
CA ILE A 60 19.55 22.33 -14.37
C ILE A 60 19.51 20.83 -14.69
N PHE A 61 18.32 20.27 -14.92
CA PHE A 61 18.17 18.89 -15.37
C PHE A 61 18.25 18.82 -16.90
N SER A 62 19.12 17.96 -17.43
CA SER A 62 19.19 17.71 -18.88
C SER A 62 17.91 17.01 -19.38
N PRO A 63 17.57 17.13 -20.67
CA PRO A 63 16.35 16.50 -21.21
C PRO A 63 16.31 14.98 -21.01
N ARG A 64 17.46 14.31 -21.14
CA ARG A 64 17.60 12.86 -20.88
C ARG A 64 17.36 12.50 -19.41
N GLN A 65 17.83 13.34 -18.48
CA GLN A 65 17.57 13.14 -17.05
C GLN A 65 16.10 13.33 -16.72
N ILE A 66 15.44 14.29 -17.36
CA ILE A 66 14.00 14.50 -17.22
C ILE A 66 13.26 13.27 -17.73
N PHE A 67 13.57 12.77 -18.93
CA PHE A 67 12.94 11.57 -19.48
C PHE A 67 13.10 10.36 -18.56
N LEU A 68 14.34 9.99 -18.21
CA LEU A 68 14.62 8.80 -17.39
C LEU A 68 14.09 8.96 -15.96
N GLY A 69 14.28 10.13 -15.36
CA GLY A 69 13.79 10.42 -14.01
C GLY A 69 12.26 10.40 -13.93
N SER A 70 11.58 10.86 -14.98
CA SER A 70 10.11 10.80 -15.09
C SER A 70 9.64 9.36 -15.25
N TYR A 71 10.27 8.61 -16.16
CA TYR A 71 9.92 7.23 -16.44
C TYR A 71 10.00 6.34 -15.18
N LEU A 72 11.01 6.57 -14.33
CA LEU A 72 11.19 5.85 -13.07
C LEU A 72 10.39 6.42 -11.90
N GLY A 73 10.24 7.75 -11.84
CA GLY A 73 9.67 8.47 -10.69
C GLY A 73 8.19 8.86 -10.84
N GLY A 74 7.58 8.58 -11.99
CA GLY A 74 6.21 8.94 -12.28
C GLY A 74 6.02 10.38 -12.78
N PRO A 75 4.77 10.78 -13.08
CA PRO A 75 4.45 12.10 -13.62
C PRO A 75 4.68 13.23 -12.60
N VAL A 76 4.71 12.93 -11.29
CA VAL A 76 5.09 13.89 -10.24
C VAL A 76 6.56 14.28 -10.36
N ALA A 77 7.44 13.32 -10.65
CA ALA A 77 8.86 13.59 -10.88
C ALA A 77 9.05 14.46 -12.13
N ALA A 78 8.31 14.16 -13.22
CA ALA A 78 8.31 14.96 -14.44
C ALA A 78 7.97 16.42 -14.15
N LEU A 79 6.89 16.66 -13.41
CA LEU A 79 6.46 17.99 -13.01
C LEU A 79 7.53 18.72 -12.19
N TYR A 80 8.16 18.02 -11.24
CA TYR A 80 9.23 18.59 -10.44
C TYR A 80 10.42 19.03 -11.29
N TYR A 81 10.91 18.17 -12.20
CA TYR A 81 12.08 18.52 -13.00
C TYR A 81 11.80 19.69 -13.94
N LEU A 82 10.65 19.68 -14.63
CA LEU A 82 10.25 20.78 -15.51
C LEU A 82 10.12 22.10 -14.76
N LYS A 83 9.47 22.08 -13.58
CA LYS A 83 9.38 23.25 -12.69
C LYS A 83 10.77 23.75 -12.28
N SER A 84 11.64 22.84 -11.83
CA SER A 84 12.98 23.19 -11.37
C SER A 84 13.81 23.83 -12.48
N ASN A 85 13.67 23.35 -13.71
CA ASN A 85 14.33 23.95 -14.87
C ASN A 85 13.81 25.36 -15.18
N TYR A 86 12.49 25.59 -15.20
CA TYR A 86 11.98 26.95 -15.39
C TYR A 86 12.39 27.92 -14.29
N LYS A 87 12.47 27.43 -13.05
CA LYS A 87 12.99 28.20 -11.92
C LYS A 87 14.47 28.55 -12.12
N ALA A 88 15.30 27.59 -12.53
CA ALA A 88 16.72 27.82 -12.84
C ALA A 88 16.92 28.82 -13.98
N LEU A 89 15.99 28.84 -14.95
CA LEU A 89 15.96 29.79 -16.06
C LEU A 89 15.30 31.14 -15.71
N ASN A 90 14.99 31.39 -14.43
CA ASN A 90 14.30 32.58 -13.93
C ASN A 90 12.96 32.89 -14.65
N ASN A 91 12.31 31.87 -15.23
CA ASN A 91 11.03 32.01 -15.93
C ASN A 91 9.86 31.64 -15.00
N THR A 92 9.51 32.57 -14.12
CA THR A 92 8.48 32.37 -13.09
C THR A 92 7.07 32.18 -13.64
N VAL A 93 6.77 32.74 -14.82
CA VAL A 93 5.46 32.57 -15.48
C VAL A 93 5.32 31.13 -15.98
N ALA A 94 6.32 30.62 -16.69
CA ALA A 94 6.33 29.24 -17.16
C ALA A 94 6.39 28.23 -16.00
N GLU A 95 7.10 28.55 -14.91
CA GLU A 95 7.12 27.74 -13.69
C GLU A 95 5.71 27.54 -13.10
N LYS A 96 4.93 28.62 -12.99
CA LYS A 96 3.54 28.54 -12.48
C LYS A 96 2.63 27.79 -13.44
N ASN A 97 2.76 28.06 -14.74
CA ASN A 97 1.94 27.42 -15.76
C ASN A 97 2.19 25.90 -15.81
N VAL A 98 3.45 25.46 -15.74
CA VAL A 98 3.76 24.03 -15.72
C VAL A 98 3.24 23.37 -14.45
N LEU A 99 3.33 24.04 -13.30
CA LEU A 99 2.81 23.50 -12.04
C LEU A 99 1.29 23.29 -12.10
N PHE A 100 0.55 24.27 -12.61
CA PHE A 100 -0.91 24.20 -12.74
C PHE A 100 -1.35 23.16 -13.77
N ALA A 101 -0.83 23.24 -14.99
CA ALA A 101 -1.19 22.32 -16.07
C ALA A 101 -0.77 20.87 -15.76
N GLY A 102 0.43 20.70 -15.19
CA GLY A 102 0.95 19.40 -14.78
C GLY A 102 0.15 18.79 -13.63
N GLY A 103 -0.29 19.60 -12.66
CA GLY A 103 -1.18 19.15 -11.58
C GLY A 103 -2.51 18.62 -12.10
N ILE A 104 -3.16 19.36 -13.02
CA ILE A 104 -4.39 18.92 -13.68
C ILE A 104 -4.16 17.62 -14.46
N PHE A 105 -3.07 17.55 -15.23
CA PHE A 105 -2.71 16.35 -15.98
C PHE A 105 -2.54 15.13 -15.07
N ILE A 106 -1.85 15.25 -13.93
CA ILE A 106 -1.66 14.15 -12.97
C ILE A 106 -3.01 13.68 -12.39
N ALA A 107 -3.91 14.63 -12.04
CA ALA A 107 -5.23 14.29 -11.53
C ALA A 107 -6.07 13.53 -12.57
N LEU A 108 -6.12 14.05 -13.81
CA LEU A 108 -6.84 13.39 -14.91
C LEU A 108 -6.25 12.03 -15.23
N LEU A 109 -4.91 11.90 -15.24
CA LEU A 109 -4.25 10.63 -15.47
C LEU A 109 -4.64 9.62 -14.39
N THR A 110 -4.60 10.02 -13.11
CA THR A 110 -4.95 9.15 -11.98
C THR A 110 -6.39 8.66 -12.04
N VAL A 111 -7.35 9.54 -12.37
CA VAL A 111 -8.75 9.13 -12.56
C VAL A 111 -8.89 8.20 -13.78
N SER A 112 -8.19 8.49 -14.87
CA SER A 112 -8.24 7.68 -16.09
C SER A 112 -7.74 6.26 -15.86
N LEU A 113 -6.74 6.06 -14.98
CA LEU A 113 -6.22 4.73 -14.64
C LEU A 113 -7.31 3.78 -14.11
N LEU A 114 -8.40 4.29 -13.53
CA LEU A 114 -9.53 3.48 -13.03
C LEU A 114 -10.37 2.85 -14.16
N TYR A 115 -10.25 3.37 -15.38
CA TYR A 115 -11.05 2.95 -16.54
C TYR A 115 -10.21 2.25 -17.62
N ILE A 116 -8.93 1.99 -17.36
CA ILE A 116 -8.03 1.37 -18.33
C ILE A 116 -8.30 -0.14 -18.40
N PRO A 117 -8.54 -0.70 -19.61
CA PRO A 117 -8.69 -2.14 -19.79
C PRO A 117 -7.45 -2.95 -19.37
N ASP A 118 -7.65 -4.17 -18.89
CA ASP A 118 -6.55 -5.04 -18.42
C ASP A 118 -5.49 -5.38 -19.47
N ASN A 119 -5.86 -5.32 -20.76
CA ASN A 119 -4.97 -5.60 -21.89
C ASN A 119 -4.21 -4.35 -22.39
N PHE A 120 -4.41 -3.18 -21.78
CA PHE A 120 -3.71 -1.98 -22.20
C PHE A 120 -2.20 -2.09 -21.91
N PRO A 121 -1.30 -1.70 -22.84
CA PRO A 121 0.14 -1.81 -22.63
C PRO A 121 0.62 -0.99 -21.43
N ARG A 122 1.05 -1.66 -20.37
CA ARG A 122 1.46 -1.03 -19.09
C ARG A 122 2.57 0.01 -19.24
N LEU A 123 3.43 -0.15 -20.24
CA LEU A 123 4.55 0.77 -20.52
C LEU A 123 4.16 2.00 -21.35
N ALA A 124 2.99 2.00 -22.01
CA ALA A 124 2.60 3.10 -22.88
C ALA A 124 2.42 4.41 -22.10
N ILE A 125 1.83 4.35 -20.89
CA ILE A 125 1.60 5.54 -20.06
C ILE A 125 2.92 6.16 -19.57
N PRO A 126 3.85 5.39 -18.93
CA PRO A 126 5.18 5.89 -18.57
C PRO A 126 5.94 6.54 -19.72
N LEU A 127 5.95 5.88 -20.88
CA LEU A 127 6.65 6.39 -22.06
C LEU A 127 6.00 7.67 -22.59
N PHE A 128 4.67 7.74 -22.60
CA PHE A 128 3.93 8.89 -23.10
C PHE A 128 4.22 10.17 -22.29
N TYR A 129 4.02 10.17 -20.97
CA TYR A 129 4.25 11.39 -20.19
C TYR A 129 5.74 11.75 -20.10
N SER A 130 6.64 10.75 -20.10
CA SER A 130 8.08 11.01 -20.10
C SER A 130 8.53 11.60 -21.43
N GLY A 131 7.97 11.13 -22.54
CA GLY A 131 8.20 11.69 -23.87
C GLY A 131 7.71 13.14 -23.98
N ILE A 132 6.54 13.47 -23.44
CA ILE A 132 6.07 14.87 -23.37
C ILE A 132 7.03 15.73 -22.55
N ALA A 133 7.48 15.24 -21.38
CA ALA A 133 8.43 15.98 -20.56
C ALA A 133 9.78 16.21 -21.27
N LEU A 134 10.25 15.23 -22.04
CA LEU A 134 11.42 15.36 -22.90
C LEU A 134 11.22 16.46 -23.95
N LEU A 135 10.09 16.42 -24.69
CA LEU A 135 9.79 17.41 -25.72
C LEU A 135 9.67 18.83 -25.17
N ILE A 136 9.07 18.99 -23.99
CA ILE A 136 9.01 20.29 -23.31
C ILE A 136 10.43 20.76 -22.94
N SER A 137 11.25 19.87 -22.40
CA SER A 137 12.61 20.22 -22.00
C SER A 137 13.49 20.63 -23.18
N GLU A 138 13.49 19.85 -24.27
CA GLU A 138 14.30 20.12 -25.46
C GLU A 138 13.86 21.40 -26.20
N ASN A 139 12.55 21.60 -26.36
CA ASN A 139 12.06 22.70 -27.20
C ASN A 139 11.88 24.01 -26.43
N LEU A 140 11.55 23.97 -25.13
CA LEU A 140 11.16 25.15 -24.37
C LEU A 140 12.15 25.56 -23.28
N GLN A 141 13.00 24.64 -22.80
CA GLN A 141 13.91 24.92 -21.69
C GLN A 141 15.37 25.01 -22.16
N ILE A 142 15.87 23.95 -22.78
CA ILE A 142 17.27 23.75 -23.15
C ILE A 142 17.34 23.67 -24.68
N ASN A 143 17.37 24.83 -25.34
CA ASN A 143 17.69 24.90 -26.76
C ASN A 143 19.23 24.83 -26.93
N ARG A 144 19.71 24.23 -28.01
CA ARG A 144 21.14 24.07 -28.36
C ARG A 144 21.92 25.39 -28.34
N GLU A 145 21.26 26.51 -28.61
CA GLU A 145 21.86 27.86 -28.53
C GLU A 145 22.23 28.26 -27.08
N LYS A 146 21.46 27.80 -26.08
CA LYS A 146 21.77 28.04 -24.66
C LYS A 146 22.87 27.12 -24.14
N GLU A 147 23.02 25.92 -24.69
CA GLU A 147 24.16 25.03 -24.42
C GLU A 147 25.46 25.61 -25.01
N ALA A 148 25.41 26.23 -26.18
CA ALA A 148 26.57 26.90 -26.77
C ALA A 148 27.03 28.16 -25.99
N ALA A 149 26.14 28.74 -25.15
CA ALA A 149 26.41 29.89 -24.30
C ALA A 149 26.71 29.52 -22.82
N SER A 150 26.76 28.23 -22.46
CA SER A 150 26.52 27.76 -21.08
C SER A 150 27.71 27.85 -20.10
N LYS A 151 28.31 29.02 -19.92
CA LYS A 151 29.08 29.26 -18.68
C LYS A 151 28.18 29.30 -17.44
N GLU A 152 26.90 29.62 -17.63
CA GLU A 152 25.95 29.89 -16.53
C GLU A 152 25.23 28.66 -15.95
N TYR A 153 25.30 27.48 -16.60
CA TYR A 153 24.49 26.32 -16.21
C TYR A 153 25.32 25.05 -16.06
N ARG A 154 24.97 24.24 -15.06
CA ARG A 154 25.56 22.92 -14.83
C ARG A 154 24.47 21.86 -14.77
N PHE A 155 24.70 20.71 -15.39
CA PHE A 155 23.75 19.60 -15.26
C PHE A 155 23.82 18.97 -13.86
N CYS A 156 22.66 18.69 -13.29
CA CYS A 156 22.52 17.97 -12.02
C CYS A 156 23.21 16.60 -12.07
N SER A 157 23.64 16.10 -10.91
CA SER A 157 24.14 14.72 -10.81
C SER A 157 23.00 13.71 -10.96
N SER A 158 23.29 12.55 -11.57
CA SER A 158 22.30 11.46 -11.73
C SER A 158 21.76 10.95 -10.38
N TRP A 159 22.54 11.07 -9.30
CA TRP A 159 22.09 10.72 -7.96
C TRP A 159 20.98 11.64 -7.44
N ARG A 160 21.03 12.94 -7.78
CA ARG A 160 19.96 13.88 -7.45
C ARG A 160 18.66 13.52 -8.18
N VAL A 161 18.77 13.12 -9.45
CA VAL A 161 17.62 12.63 -10.24
C VAL A 161 17.02 11.38 -9.60
N ALA A 162 17.85 10.39 -9.25
CA ALA A 162 17.38 9.16 -8.60
C ALA A 162 16.63 9.45 -7.28
N LYS A 163 17.14 10.34 -6.42
CA LYS A 163 16.46 10.72 -5.18
C LYS A 163 15.09 11.34 -5.42
N VAL A 164 15.01 12.29 -6.37
CA VAL A 164 13.73 12.94 -6.70
C VAL A 164 12.74 11.91 -7.24
N ALA A 165 13.18 10.99 -8.09
CA ALA A 165 12.33 9.93 -8.62
C ALA A 165 11.76 9.05 -7.50
N ILE A 166 12.61 8.58 -6.56
CA ILE A 166 12.17 7.74 -5.43
C ILE A 166 11.18 8.48 -4.53
N VAL A 167 11.49 9.72 -4.14
CA VAL A 167 10.60 10.52 -3.27
C VAL A 167 9.26 10.79 -3.95
N SER A 168 9.28 11.12 -5.24
CA SER A 168 8.06 11.37 -6.02
C SER A 168 7.20 10.11 -6.13
N LEU A 169 7.84 8.95 -6.34
CA LEU A 169 7.17 7.66 -6.43
C LEU A 169 6.49 7.28 -5.12
N VAL A 170 7.20 7.40 -3.98
CA VAL A 170 6.63 7.15 -2.65
C VAL A 170 5.46 8.10 -2.36
N GLY A 171 5.63 9.39 -2.62
CA GLY A 171 4.57 10.37 -2.44
C GLY A 171 3.33 10.07 -3.30
N TYR A 172 3.53 9.65 -4.55
CA TYR A 172 2.46 9.23 -5.43
C TYR A 172 1.70 8.01 -4.90
N PHE A 173 2.41 6.97 -4.43
CA PHE A 173 1.77 5.80 -3.84
C PHE A 173 0.93 6.16 -2.62
N ILE A 174 1.42 7.00 -1.71
CA ILE A 174 0.66 7.43 -0.53
C ILE A 174 -0.68 8.07 -0.95
N VAL A 175 -0.65 8.98 -1.92
CA VAL A 175 -1.86 9.65 -2.42
C VAL A 175 -2.78 8.68 -3.13
N ALA A 176 -2.25 7.82 -4.00
CA ALA A 176 -3.03 6.84 -4.76
C ALA A 176 -3.71 5.82 -3.83
N PHE A 177 -2.98 5.27 -2.85
CA PHE A 177 -3.56 4.37 -1.85
C PHE A 177 -4.61 5.05 -0.99
N GLY A 178 -4.37 6.30 -0.55
CA GLY A 178 -5.36 7.07 0.20
C GLY A 178 -6.64 7.30 -0.59
N LEU A 179 -6.53 7.58 -1.89
CA LEU A 179 -7.68 7.76 -2.77
C LEU A 179 -8.44 6.44 -2.99
N LEU A 180 -7.74 5.34 -3.27
CA LEU A 180 -8.36 4.02 -3.43
C LEU A 180 -9.07 3.58 -2.16
N TYR A 181 -8.46 3.76 -0.99
CA TYR A 181 -9.07 3.49 0.30
C TYR A 181 -10.33 4.33 0.51
N ALA A 182 -10.30 5.63 0.18
CA ALA A 182 -11.46 6.50 0.28
C ALA A 182 -12.61 6.04 -0.63
N ILE A 183 -12.31 5.68 -1.89
CA ILE A 183 -13.30 5.15 -2.83
C ILE A 183 -13.92 3.86 -2.28
N GLU A 184 -13.11 2.89 -1.84
CA GLU A 184 -13.62 1.62 -1.33
C GLU A 184 -14.46 1.80 -0.06
N SER A 185 -13.99 2.62 0.88
CA SER A 185 -14.75 2.95 2.10
C SER A 185 -16.11 3.61 1.79
N SER A 186 -16.18 4.45 0.75
CA SER A 186 -17.43 5.06 0.30
C SER A 186 -18.36 4.04 -0.36
N ARG A 187 -17.81 3.06 -1.10
CA ARG A 187 -18.58 1.99 -1.73
C ARG A 187 -19.18 1.06 -0.69
N LEU A 188 -18.41 0.65 0.32
CA LEU A 188 -18.89 -0.15 1.44
C LEU A 188 -19.99 0.57 2.22
N THR A 189 -19.82 1.87 2.46
CA THR A 189 -20.88 2.70 3.08
C THR A 189 -22.15 2.73 2.22
N GLN A 190 -22.05 2.80 0.89
CA GLN A 190 -23.23 2.77 0.02
C GLN A 190 -23.91 1.40 0.02
N LEU A 191 -23.14 0.31 -0.02
CA LEU A 191 -23.65 -1.06 0.06
C LEU A 191 -24.32 -1.35 1.41
N ALA A 192 -23.80 -0.78 2.50
CA ALA A 192 -24.45 -0.90 3.82
C ALA A 192 -25.82 -0.17 3.87
N ASN A 193 -26.00 0.88 3.05
CA ASN A 193 -27.17 1.76 3.07
C ASN A 193 -28.18 1.48 1.93
N THR A 194 -27.99 0.43 1.12
CA THR A 194 -28.97 0.09 0.07
C THR A 194 -30.26 -0.49 0.66
N PRO A 195 -31.44 -0.12 0.16
CA PRO A 195 -32.73 -0.65 0.67
C PRO A 195 -32.88 -2.17 0.56
N GLU A 196 -32.13 -2.80 -0.35
CA GLU A 196 -32.14 -4.24 -0.61
C GLU A 196 -31.33 -5.04 0.42
N SER A 197 -30.19 -4.50 0.89
CA SER A 197 -29.51 -5.01 2.08
C SER A 197 -30.33 -4.72 3.33
N GLU A 198 -30.93 -3.52 3.42
CA GLU A 198 -31.80 -3.18 4.54
C GLU A 198 -33.03 -4.09 4.64
N SER A 199 -33.61 -4.57 3.53
CA SER A 199 -34.77 -5.48 3.53
C SER A 199 -34.40 -6.95 3.77
N LEU A 200 -33.22 -7.40 3.32
CA LEU A 200 -32.72 -8.75 3.62
C LEU A 200 -32.36 -8.93 5.11
N PHE A 201 -31.91 -7.85 5.77
CA PHE A 201 -31.47 -7.86 7.16
C PHE A 201 -32.46 -7.25 8.17
N LYS A 202 -33.53 -6.53 7.75
CA LYS A 202 -34.56 -5.99 8.67
C LYS A 202 -35.45 -7.04 9.32
N ASP A 203 -35.70 -8.15 8.63
CA ASP A 203 -36.63 -9.19 9.12
C ASP A 203 -35.94 -10.35 9.86
N GLN A 204 -34.60 -10.38 9.88
CA GLN A 204 -33.84 -11.36 10.65
C GLN A 204 -32.98 -10.65 11.70
N GLU A 205 -33.46 -10.65 12.95
CA GLU A 205 -32.69 -10.22 14.12
C GLU A 205 -31.52 -11.19 14.43
N MET A 206 -30.64 -11.45 13.46
CA MET A 206 -29.43 -12.20 13.69
C MET A 206 -28.48 -11.34 14.54
N LYS A 207 -28.11 -11.86 15.70
CA LYS A 207 -27.20 -11.21 16.64
C LYS A 207 -25.98 -12.10 16.87
N PHE A 208 -24.81 -11.49 16.88
CA PHE A 208 -23.52 -12.17 17.00
C PHE A 208 -22.93 -11.96 18.38
N TYR A 209 -22.46 -13.05 18.99
CA TYR A 209 -21.87 -13.04 20.33
C TYR A 209 -20.58 -13.85 20.37
N VAL A 210 -19.68 -13.49 21.28
CA VAL A 210 -18.50 -14.32 21.57
C VAL A 210 -18.80 -15.21 22.76
N VAL A 211 -18.77 -16.52 22.54
CA VAL A 211 -19.06 -17.53 23.56
C VAL A 211 -17.93 -18.56 23.65
N SER A 212 -18.05 -19.48 24.60
CA SER A 212 -17.19 -20.65 24.79
C SER A 212 -18.04 -21.89 25.09
N ARG A 213 -17.41 -23.06 25.17
CA ARG A 213 -18.14 -24.31 25.41
C ARG A 213 -18.91 -24.29 26.73
N LYS A 214 -18.37 -23.61 27.75
CA LYS A 214 -19.01 -23.45 29.07
C LYS A 214 -20.36 -22.73 29.01
N ASP A 215 -20.59 -21.97 27.94
CA ASP A 215 -21.77 -21.11 27.79
C ASP A 215 -22.93 -21.83 27.08
N ILE A 216 -22.67 -23.01 26.47
CA ILE A 216 -23.65 -23.74 25.65
C ILE A 216 -24.94 -24.03 26.42
N ARG A 217 -24.84 -24.52 27.67
CA ARG A 217 -26.02 -24.81 28.48
C ARG A 217 -26.85 -23.56 28.79
N THR A 218 -26.19 -22.44 29.06
CA THR A 218 -26.86 -21.16 29.31
C THR A 218 -27.59 -20.68 28.05
N ILE A 219 -26.95 -20.76 26.89
CA ILE A 219 -27.56 -20.39 25.61
C ILE A 219 -28.73 -21.31 25.25
N TYR A 220 -28.56 -22.63 25.41
CA TYR A 220 -29.63 -23.61 25.21
C TYR A 220 -30.85 -23.27 26.07
N ASN A 221 -30.66 -23.02 27.37
CA ASN A 221 -31.75 -22.66 28.26
C ASN A 221 -32.42 -21.34 27.83
N GLN A 222 -31.67 -20.36 27.34
CA GLN A 222 -32.26 -19.10 26.84
C GLN A 222 -33.08 -19.32 25.55
N LEU A 223 -32.60 -20.17 24.64
CA LEU A 223 -33.33 -20.57 23.43
C LEU A 223 -34.60 -21.35 23.79
N GLU A 224 -34.51 -22.32 24.69
CA GLU A 224 -35.67 -23.12 25.12
C GLU A 224 -36.75 -22.27 25.81
N ASN A 225 -36.34 -21.31 26.64
CA ASN A 225 -37.29 -20.48 27.41
C ASN A 225 -37.89 -19.30 26.62
N SER A 226 -37.22 -18.79 25.59
CA SER A 226 -37.63 -17.57 24.89
C SER A 226 -37.72 -17.69 23.38
N GLY A 227 -37.25 -18.80 22.82
CA GLY A 227 -37.34 -19.08 21.40
C GLY A 227 -38.77 -19.43 20.98
N THR A 228 -39.03 -19.20 19.70
CA THR A 228 -40.24 -19.58 18.99
C THR A 228 -39.89 -20.51 17.84
N ASN A 229 -40.87 -20.99 17.10
CA ASN A 229 -40.60 -21.79 15.90
C ASN A 229 -39.68 -21.01 14.94
N GLN A 230 -38.65 -21.68 14.41
CA GLN A 230 -37.56 -21.11 13.61
C GLN A 230 -36.51 -20.28 14.37
N SER A 231 -36.59 -20.19 15.69
CA SER A 231 -35.47 -19.67 16.48
C SER A 231 -34.30 -20.66 16.46
N PHE A 232 -33.08 -20.15 16.39
CA PHE A 232 -31.88 -20.97 16.38
C PHE A 232 -30.69 -20.29 17.06
N ALA A 233 -29.74 -21.11 17.49
CA ALA A 233 -28.44 -20.74 18.02
C ALA A 233 -27.35 -21.58 17.31
N ILE A 234 -26.58 -20.96 16.42
CA ILE A 234 -25.47 -21.61 15.70
C ILE A 234 -24.16 -21.30 16.42
N PHE A 235 -23.38 -22.34 16.72
CA PHE A 235 -22.04 -22.22 17.30
C PHE A 235 -21.02 -22.50 16.21
N ALA A 236 -20.31 -21.45 15.77
CA ALA A 236 -19.28 -21.52 14.74
C ALA A 236 -17.88 -21.50 15.36
N PHE A 237 -17.04 -22.46 14.96
CA PHE A 237 -15.66 -22.57 15.45
C PHE A 237 -14.74 -23.27 14.45
N PHE A 238 -13.44 -22.97 14.51
CA PHE A 238 -12.42 -23.76 13.81
C PHE A 238 -11.97 -24.94 14.70
N PRO A 239 -11.86 -26.19 14.21
CA PRO A 239 -11.20 -27.28 14.94
C PRO A 239 -9.72 -26.96 15.23
N ASN A 240 -9.10 -27.60 16.23
CA ASN A 240 -7.68 -27.35 16.54
C ASN A 240 -6.73 -27.88 15.44
N ASN A 241 -7.17 -28.89 14.69
CA ASN A 241 -6.31 -29.72 13.86
C ASN A 241 -6.49 -29.43 12.35
N GLU A 242 -7.28 -28.43 11.99
CA GLU A 242 -7.61 -28.12 10.60
C GLU A 242 -7.25 -26.67 10.26
N GLY A 243 -6.91 -26.41 9.00
CA GLY A 243 -6.53 -25.08 8.52
C GLY A 243 -7.65 -24.05 8.68
N LYS A 244 -7.30 -22.76 8.56
CA LYS A 244 -8.21 -21.60 8.73
C LYS A 244 -9.46 -21.58 7.82
N ASN A 245 -9.59 -22.51 6.88
CA ASN A 245 -10.72 -22.57 5.95
C ASN A 245 -11.78 -23.59 6.38
N ASN A 246 -11.57 -24.29 7.49
CA ASN A 246 -12.40 -25.40 7.92
C ASN A 246 -13.14 -25.03 9.20
N HIS A 247 -14.13 -24.16 9.11
CA HIS A 247 -15.01 -23.91 10.26
C HIS A 247 -16.06 -25.03 10.35
N VAL A 248 -16.54 -25.26 11.56
CA VAL A 248 -17.63 -26.19 11.88
C VAL A 248 -18.74 -25.38 12.53
N GLU A 249 -19.96 -25.72 12.18
CA GLU A 249 -21.17 -25.15 12.75
C GLU A 249 -22.00 -26.29 13.32
N ILE A 250 -22.47 -26.11 14.54
CA ILE A 250 -23.44 -26.99 15.16
C ILE A 250 -24.53 -26.09 15.73
N GLN A 251 -25.80 -26.42 15.51
CA GLN A 251 -26.90 -25.54 15.88
C GLN A 251 -27.91 -26.21 16.79
N PHE A 252 -28.51 -25.42 17.67
CA PHE A 252 -29.82 -25.74 18.21
C PHE A 252 -30.90 -24.99 17.42
N GLY A 253 -31.95 -25.69 17.01
CA GLY A 253 -33.08 -25.11 16.27
C GLY A 253 -34.42 -25.51 16.88
N ILE A 254 -35.41 -24.62 16.85
CA ILE A 254 -36.79 -24.95 17.24
C ILE A 254 -37.62 -25.20 15.99
N GLU A 255 -38.09 -26.44 15.83
CA GLU A 255 -39.01 -26.86 14.77
C GLU A 255 -40.23 -27.54 15.38
N ASN A 256 -41.43 -27.16 14.91
CA ASN A 256 -42.70 -27.65 15.43
C ASN A 256 -42.79 -27.50 16.96
N ASN A 257 -42.31 -26.36 17.48
CA ASN A 257 -42.21 -26.04 18.91
C ASN A 257 -41.38 -27.03 19.73
N ARG A 258 -40.44 -27.74 19.10
CA ARG A 258 -39.48 -28.62 19.78
C ARG A 258 -38.06 -28.20 19.46
N ILE A 259 -37.27 -27.94 20.49
CA ILE A 259 -35.84 -27.73 20.35
C ILE A 259 -35.16 -29.04 19.93
N GLY A 260 -34.20 -28.94 19.03
CA GLY A 260 -33.39 -30.04 18.54
C GLY A 260 -31.96 -29.61 18.31
N LEU A 261 -31.05 -30.57 18.35
CA LEU A 261 -29.66 -30.40 17.89
C LEU A 261 -29.61 -30.78 16.42
N ASP A 262 -29.17 -29.85 15.58
CA ASP A 262 -29.01 -30.09 14.15
C ASP A 262 -27.53 -30.09 13.74
N TRP A 263 -27.19 -31.09 12.93
CA TRP A 263 -25.94 -31.20 12.21
C TRP A 263 -26.20 -30.89 10.74
N VAL A 264 -25.95 -29.64 10.35
CA VAL A 264 -26.20 -29.16 8.99
C VAL A 264 -25.13 -29.73 8.05
N LEU A 265 -25.55 -30.37 6.97
CA LEU A 265 -24.64 -31.00 5.99
C LEU A 265 -24.23 -30.00 4.90
N LEU A 266 -23.74 -28.84 5.33
CA LEU A 266 -23.26 -27.78 4.44
C LEU A 266 -21.73 -27.69 4.54
N GLY A 267 -21.05 -28.02 3.44
CA GLY A 267 -19.60 -28.07 3.34
C GLY A 267 -19.00 -29.48 3.43
N GLU A 268 -17.83 -29.68 2.81
CA GLU A 268 -17.19 -31.00 2.65
C GLU A 268 -16.92 -31.70 3.99
N ASN A 269 -16.50 -30.96 5.02
CA ASN A 269 -16.16 -31.55 6.32
C ASN A 269 -17.39 -32.10 7.06
N LYS A 270 -18.52 -31.38 7.02
CA LYS A 270 -19.75 -31.79 7.70
C LYS A 270 -20.35 -33.04 7.05
N GLU A 271 -20.24 -33.17 5.72
CA GLU A 271 -20.63 -34.39 5.00
C GLU A 271 -19.66 -35.55 5.28
N LYS A 272 -18.35 -35.28 5.34
CA LYS A 272 -17.31 -36.27 5.66
C LYS A 272 -17.48 -36.86 7.07
N ASP A 273 -17.83 -36.02 8.05
CA ASP A 273 -17.97 -36.42 9.45
C ASP A 273 -19.40 -36.88 9.82
N LYS A 274 -20.34 -36.86 8.87
CA LYS A 274 -21.73 -37.29 9.03
C LYS A 274 -21.89 -38.63 9.75
N ASN A 275 -21.17 -39.66 9.31
CA ASN A 275 -21.28 -41.00 9.90
C ASN A 275 -20.72 -41.03 11.34
N LYS A 276 -19.65 -40.26 11.62
CA LYS A 276 -19.11 -40.15 12.97
C LYS A 276 -20.11 -39.53 13.94
N PHE A 277 -20.84 -38.49 13.49
CA PHE A 277 -21.92 -37.90 14.29
C PHE A 277 -23.05 -38.91 14.54
N ILE A 278 -23.49 -39.64 13.51
CA ILE A 278 -24.54 -40.65 13.64
C ILE A 278 -24.13 -41.75 14.63
N ASP A 279 -22.91 -42.25 14.52
CA ASP A 279 -22.38 -43.31 15.39
C ASP A 279 -22.27 -42.81 16.82
N LEU A 280 -21.70 -41.61 17.05
CA LEU A 280 -21.61 -40.99 18.37
C LEU A 280 -22.99 -40.84 19.01
N ALA A 281 -23.96 -40.31 18.27
CA ALA A 281 -25.33 -40.13 18.75
C ALA A 281 -25.99 -41.48 19.10
N ARG A 282 -25.88 -42.49 18.23
CA ARG A 282 -26.48 -43.81 18.48
C ARG A 282 -25.85 -44.55 19.64
N THR A 283 -24.53 -44.47 19.80
CA THR A 283 -23.82 -45.08 20.94
C THR A 283 -24.25 -44.50 22.28
N ASN A 284 -24.67 -43.23 22.30
CA ASN A 284 -25.22 -42.58 23.49
C ASN A 284 -26.76 -42.70 23.60
N GLY A 285 -27.39 -43.54 22.77
CA GLY A 285 -28.83 -43.82 22.84
C GLY A 285 -29.74 -42.78 22.16
N TYR A 286 -29.19 -41.84 21.39
CA TYR A 286 -29.97 -40.83 20.68
C TYR A 286 -30.54 -41.37 19.36
N LYS A 287 -31.77 -40.95 19.03
CA LYS A 287 -32.39 -41.21 17.73
C LYS A 287 -32.11 -40.05 16.78
N VAL A 288 -31.39 -40.33 15.70
CA VAL A 288 -31.07 -39.36 14.64
C VAL A 288 -32.08 -39.46 13.50
N LYS A 289 -32.62 -38.32 13.06
CA LYS A 289 -33.45 -38.20 11.86
C LYS A 289 -32.66 -37.52 10.74
N ASN A 290 -32.87 -37.94 9.49
CA ASN A 290 -32.42 -37.18 8.32
C ASN A 290 -33.56 -36.26 7.89
N LEU A 291 -33.29 -34.98 7.76
CA LEU A 291 -34.25 -33.96 7.34
C LEU A 291 -33.64 -33.09 6.22
N GLU A 292 -34.50 -32.37 5.52
CA GLU A 292 -34.15 -31.46 4.44
C GLU A 292 -35.05 -30.24 4.50
N MET A 293 -34.46 -29.03 4.45
CA MET A 293 -35.17 -27.76 4.47
C MET A 293 -34.45 -26.79 3.55
N ASN A 294 -35.17 -26.16 2.62
CA ASN A 294 -34.61 -25.24 1.61
C ASN A 294 -33.41 -25.84 0.88
N ASP A 295 -33.53 -27.10 0.42
CA ASP A 295 -32.49 -27.87 -0.26
C ASP A 295 -31.22 -28.14 0.56
N VAL A 296 -31.22 -27.80 1.86
CA VAL A 296 -30.14 -28.11 2.79
C VAL A 296 -30.50 -29.35 3.62
N LYS A 297 -29.68 -30.39 3.52
CA LYS A 297 -29.81 -31.61 4.31
C LYS A 297 -29.20 -31.43 5.68
N TYR A 298 -29.82 -32.03 6.70
CA TYR A 298 -29.29 -32.00 8.07
C TYR A 298 -29.73 -33.23 8.85
N LEU A 299 -28.97 -33.54 9.90
CA LEU A 299 -29.32 -34.57 10.87
C LEU A 299 -29.89 -33.91 12.12
N ARG A 300 -31.01 -34.41 12.63
CA ARG A 300 -31.68 -33.84 13.81
C ARG A 300 -31.84 -34.84 14.94
N VAL A 301 -31.58 -34.39 16.16
CA VAL A 301 -31.84 -35.11 17.42
C VAL A 301 -32.76 -34.25 18.30
N GLU A 302 -33.89 -34.80 18.75
CA GLU A 302 -34.95 -34.04 19.46
C GLU A 302 -35.16 -34.46 20.92
N SER A 303 -34.44 -35.47 21.42
CA SER A 303 -34.67 -36.07 22.74
C SER A 303 -33.37 -36.41 23.45
N GLY A 304 -33.42 -36.48 24.79
CA GLY A 304 -32.24 -36.76 25.62
C GLY A 304 -31.50 -35.49 26.03
N ASP A 305 -30.26 -35.61 26.49
CA ASP A 305 -29.42 -34.46 26.84
C ASP A 305 -28.77 -33.88 25.58
N LEU A 306 -29.47 -32.95 24.91
CA LEU A 306 -29.01 -32.32 23.67
C LEU A 306 -27.73 -31.49 23.87
N VAL A 307 -27.60 -30.84 25.03
CA VAL A 307 -26.40 -30.07 25.39
C VAL A 307 -25.21 -31.02 25.56
N GLY A 308 -25.39 -32.13 26.28
CA GLY A 308 -24.37 -33.15 26.45
C GLY A 308 -23.91 -33.73 25.11
N LEU A 309 -24.85 -34.00 24.18
CA LEU A 309 -24.51 -34.46 22.83
C LEU A 309 -23.67 -33.42 22.06
N MET A 310 -24.05 -32.14 22.09
CA MET A 310 -23.27 -31.08 21.44
C MET A 310 -21.86 -30.98 22.02
N GLU A 311 -21.70 -31.02 23.35
CA GLU A 311 -20.39 -30.99 23.99
C GLU A 311 -19.54 -32.20 23.61
N GLN A 312 -20.14 -33.41 23.56
CA GLN A 312 -19.45 -34.61 23.13
C GLN A 312 -18.99 -34.52 21.67
N VAL A 313 -19.82 -33.97 20.77
CA VAL A 313 -19.43 -33.73 19.37
C VAL A 313 -18.23 -32.78 19.31
N MET A 314 -18.31 -31.64 19.98
CA MET A 314 -17.22 -30.65 20.01
C MET A 314 -15.91 -31.23 20.58
N ILE A 315 -15.98 -32.10 21.59
CA ILE A 315 -14.81 -32.73 22.21
C ILE A 315 -14.26 -33.87 21.35
N GLN A 316 -15.11 -34.85 21.02
CA GLN A 316 -14.66 -36.11 20.45
C GLN A 316 -14.37 -36.02 18.95
N LEU A 317 -15.09 -35.17 18.20
CA LEU A 317 -14.88 -35.02 16.75
C LEU A 317 -13.86 -33.91 16.44
N TYR A 318 -13.78 -32.87 17.27
CA TYR A 318 -13.02 -31.64 16.93
C TYR A 318 -12.04 -31.13 17.99
N ASP A 319 -11.91 -31.82 19.12
CA ASP A 319 -10.97 -31.46 20.20
C ASP A 319 -11.14 -30.00 20.71
N VAL A 320 -12.38 -29.51 20.76
CA VAL A 320 -12.66 -28.13 21.18
C VAL A 320 -12.44 -27.98 22.69
N SER A 321 -11.45 -27.17 23.07
CA SER A 321 -11.13 -26.91 24.47
C SER A 321 -12.25 -26.12 25.18
N PRO A 322 -12.43 -26.27 26.51
CA PRO A 322 -13.52 -25.62 27.24
C PRO A 322 -13.49 -24.09 27.18
N SER A 323 -12.30 -23.49 27.01
CA SER A 323 -12.07 -22.05 26.96
C SER A 323 -11.96 -21.49 25.54
N LYS A 324 -12.02 -22.35 24.51
CA LYS A 324 -11.95 -21.92 23.12
C LYS A 324 -13.10 -20.96 22.83
N LYS A 325 -12.76 -19.80 22.28
CA LYS A 325 -13.75 -18.81 21.85
C LYS A 325 -14.38 -19.25 20.55
N MET A 326 -15.68 -19.09 20.48
CA MET A 326 -16.54 -19.44 19.35
C MET A 326 -17.46 -18.26 19.07
N GLU A 327 -17.94 -18.16 17.84
CA GLU A 327 -18.99 -17.22 17.50
C GLU A 327 -20.35 -17.88 17.66
N LEU A 328 -21.28 -17.17 18.29
CA LEU A 328 -22.68 -17.55 18.40
C LEU A 328 -23.48 -16.66 17.46
N ILE A 329 -24.22 -17.27 16.56
CA ILE A 329 -25.22 -16.60 15.71
C ILE A 329 -26.60 -16.97 16.25
N ALA A 330 -27.30 -15.98 16.80
CA ALA A 330 -28.59 -16.16 17.43
C ALA A 330 -29.68 -15.48 16.62
N ASN A 331 -30.80 -16.17 16.36
CA ASN A 331 -31.95 -15.63 15.63
C ASN A 331 -33.26 -15.89 16.35
N LYS A 332 -34.14 -14.88 16.39
CA LYS A 332 -35.49 -14.93 16.99
C LYS A 332 -35.53 -15.37 18.46
N PHE A 333 -34.50 -15.11 19.25
CA PHE A 333 -34.55 -15.26 20.72
C PHE A 333 -33.59 -14.28 21.40
N LYS A 334 -33.78 -14.04 22.70
CA LYS A 334 -32.99 -13.05 23.45
C LYS A 334 -31.81 -13.70 24.15
N VAL A 335 -30.60 -13.38 23.70
CA VAL A 335 -29.36 -13.74 24.38
C VAL A 335 -29.01 -12.67 25.45
N LYS A 336 -28.73 -13.10 26.68
CA LYS A 336 -28.33 -12.23 27.81
C LYS A 336 -26.94 -12.62 28.31
N GLU A 337 -26.21 -11.64 28.85
CA GLU A 337 -24.93 -11.82 29.59
C GLU A 337 -23.69 -12.14 28.74
N PHE A 338 -23.80 -12.11 27.41
CA PHE A 338 -22.67 -12.34 26.51
C PHE A 338 -22.25 -11.07 25.77
N PRO A 339 -20.94 -10.85 25.57
CA PRO A 339 -20.46 -9.71 24.81
C PRO A 339 -20.87 -9.84 23.35
N PHE A 340 -21.40 -8.74 22.79
CA PHE A 340 -21.61 -8.63 21.34
C PHE A 340 -20.27 -8.76 20.61
N SER A 341 -20.26 -9.54 19.55
CA SER A 341 -19.12 -9.60 18.64
C SER A 341 -19.22 -8.44 17.66
N LEU A 342 -18.49 -7.35 17.91
CA LEU A 342 -18.31 -6.26 16.92
C LEU A 342 -17.28 -6.64 15.86
N ALA A 343 -16.30 -7.46 16.24
CA ALA A 343 -15.43 -8.15 15.31
C ALA A 343 -16.16 -9.44 14.93
N GLU A 344 -16.79 -9.44 13.77
CA GLU A 344 -17.28 -10.65 13.15
C GLU A 344 -16.08 -11.58 12.93
N LEU A 345 -15.86 -12.53 13.85
CA LEU A 345 -14.69 -13.42 13.78
C LEU A 345 -14.74 -14.28 12.51
N TYR A 346 -15.93 -14.40 11.91
CA TYR A 346 -16.23 -15.25 10.76
C TYR A 346 -17.01 -14.53 9.65
N SER A 347 -17.28 -13.22 9.68
CA SER A 347 -18.09 -12.60 8.60
C SER A 347 -17.41 -12.60 7.25
N ASP A 348 -16.09 -12.40 7.19
CA ASP A 348 -15.38 -12.47 5.91
C ASP A 348 -15.66 -13.81 5.21
N PHE A 349 -15.86 -14.89 5.98
CA PHE A 349 -16.26 -16.19 5.47
C PHE A 349 -17.72 -16.17 4.98
N TYR A 350 -18.69 -15.81 5.83
CA TYR A 350 -20.11 -15.79 5.48
C TYR A 350 -20.47 -14.80 4.35
N MET A 351 -19.77 -13.67 4.26
CA MET A 351 -19.94 -12.65 3.22
C MET A 351 -19.30 -13.06 1.89
N SER A 352 -18.32 -13.98 1.91
CA SER A 352 -17.71 -14.51 0.69
C SER A 352 -18.52 -15.65 0.05
N GLU A 353 -19.23 -16.45 0.85
CA GLU A 353 -20.06 -17.55 0.35
C GLU A 353 -21.45 -17.09 -0.14
N SER A 354 -22.05 -16.06 0.46
CA SER A 354 -23.35 -15.53 -0.01
C SER A 354 -23.30 -14.86 -1.40
N ASN A 355 -22.09 -14.56 -1.89
CA ASN A 355 -21.85 -13.99 -3.22
C ASN A 355 -21.51 -15.06 -4.29
N ARG A 356 -21.59 -16.35 -3.96
CA ARG A 356 -21.48 -17.47 -4.90
C ARG A 356 -22.82 -18.17 -5.06
#